data_AF-A0A1S7SFB2-F1
#
_entry.id   AF-A0A1S7SFB2-F1
#
_cell.length_a   1.000
_cell.length_b   1.000
_cell.length_c   1.000
_cell.angle_alpha   90.00
_cell.angle_beta   90.00
_cell.angle_gamma   90.00
#
_symmetry.space_group_name_H-M   'P 1'
#
loop_
_entity.id
_entity.type
_entity.pdbx_description
1 polymer ?
#
loop_
_entity_poly.entity_id
_entity_poly.type
_entity_poly.pdbx_seq_one_letter_code
_entity_poly.pdbx_strand_id
1 'polypeptide(L)'
;MQSGENLMSYYAWKVSAPGRPDFEGIGTLDDLEAYLDASGLPGTTPSKPIIERTLRMQHEGQSYYKEPTHSQDRWSLLWIELAGRN
;
A
#
# COMPACT_ATOMS: atom_id res chain seq x y z
N MET A 1 -22.44 -18.51 -14.64
CA MET A 1 -21.13 -18.19 -14.06
C MET A 1 -20.82 -16.76 -14.46
N GLN A 2 -21.15 -15.79 -13.61
CA GLN A 2 -20.83 -14.38 -13.86
C GLN A 2 -19.36 -14.21 -13.51
N SER A 3 -18.52 -13.99 -14.52
CA SER A 3 -17.17 -13.48 -14.34
C SER A 3 -17.34 -12.12 -13.68
N GLY A 4 -17.11 -12.05 -12.37
CA GLY A 4 -17.12 -10.78 -11.66
C GLY A 4 -16.07 -9.89 -12.32
N GLU A 5 -16.52 -8.80 -12.93
CA GLU A 5 -15.67 -7.65 -13.17
C GLU A 5 -15.15 -7.25 -11.79
N ASN A 6 -13.96 -7.72 -11.45
CA ASN A 6 -13.19 -7.14 -10.37
C ASN A 6 -12.96 -5.71 -10.86
N LEU A 7 -13.79 -4.78 -10.37
CA LEU A 7 -13.59 -3.37 -10.61
C LEU A 7 -12.16 -3.12 -10.14
N MET A 8 -11.22 -3.01 -11.08
CA MET A 8 -9.81 -2.84 -10.77
C MET A 8 -9.68 -1.44 -10.20
N SER A 9 -9.84 -1.33 -8.88
CA SER A 9 -9.59 -0.09 -8.18
C SER A 9 -8.12 0.26 -8.34
N TYR A 10 -7.87 1.46 -8.84
CA TYR A 10 -6.54 2.03 -8.89
C TYR A 10 -6.29 2.77 -7.59
N TYR A 11 -5.05 2.75 -7.15
CA TYR A 11 -4.61 3.40 -5.95
C TYR A 11 -3.41 4.28 -6.29
N ALA A 12 -3.43 5.52 -5.82
CA ALA A 12 -2.20 6.30 -5.71
C ALA A 12 -1.59 5.99 -4.36
N TRP A 13 -0.32 5.63 -4.34
CA TRP A 13 0.39 5.23 -3.14
C TRP A 13 1.75 5.91 -3.05
N LYS A 14 2.15 6.17 -1.80
CA LYS A 14 3.43 6.75 -1.44
C LYS A 14 4.06 5.95 -0.32
N VAL A 15 5.33 5.63 -0.50
CA VAL A 15 6.15 4.92 0.47
C VAL A 15 7.30 5.81 0.89
N SER A 16 7.38 6.10 2.18
CA SER A 16 8.39 6.97 2.78
C SER A 16 9.23 6.16 3.75
N ALA A 17 10.54 6.09 3.53
CA ALA A 17 11.49 5.37 4.39
C ALA A 17 12.72 6.24 4.69
N PRO A 18 13.24 6.20 5.92
CA PRO A 18 14.42 6.98 6.30
C PRO A 18 15.65 6.52 5.49
N GLY A 19 16.44 7.50 5.03
CA GLY A 19 17.64 7.22 4.23
C GLY A 19 17.37 6.84 2.77
N ARG A 20 16.11 6.92 2.30
CA ARG A 20 15.72 6.71 0.90
C ARG A 20 14.82 7.85 0.43
N PRO A 21 14.82 8.20 -0.86
CA PRO A 21 13.82 9.10 -1.41
C PRO A 21 12.43 8.48 -1.27
N ASP A 22 11.42 9.32 -1.07
CA ASP A 22 10.03 8.90 -1.15
C ASP A 22 9.74 8.30 -2.53
N PHE A 23 9.02 7.18 -2.55
CA PHE A 23 8.55 6.58 -3.80
C PHE A 23 7.05 6.79 -3.92
N GLU A 24 6.61 7.23 -5.10
CA GLU A 24 5.21 7.43 -5.44
C GLU A 24 4.85 6.56 -6.65
N GLY A 25 3.70 5.91 -6.60
CA GLY A 25 3.21 5.05 -7.66
C GLY A 25 1.70 5.13 -7.80
N ILE A 26 1.22 4.79 -8.99
CA ILE A 26 -0.21 4.62 -9.27
C ILE A 26 -0.37 3.24 -9.89
N GLY A 27 -1.23 2.41 -9.31
CA GLY A 27 -1.42 1.04 -9.77
C GLY A 27 -2.46 0.30 -8.94
N THR A 28 -2.45 -1.02 -9.05
CA THR A 28 -3.34 -1.88 -8.26
C THR A 28 -2.75 -2.16 -6.87
N LEU A 29 -3.52 -2.79 -5.98
CA LEU A 29 -2.96 -3.31 -4.72
C LEU A 29 -1.89 -4.39 -4.97
N ASP A 30 -2.00 -5.13 -6.07
CA ASP A 30 -1.03 -6.16 -6.49
C ASP A 30 0.31 -5.52 -6.90
N ASP A 31 0.28 -4.42 -7.67
CA ASP A 31 1.48 -3.63 -8.01
C ASP A 31 2.22 -3.14 -6.75
N LEU A 32 1.46 -2.68 -5.75
CA LEU A 32 2.05 -2.24 -4.50
C LEU A 32 2.55 -3.42 -3.66
N GLU A 33 1.86 -4.56 -3.65
CA GLU A 33 2.34 -5.77 -2.99
C GLU A 33 3.70 -6.20 -3.55
N ALA A 34 3.80 -6.22 -4.89
CA ALA A 34 5.03 -6.54 -5.61
C ALA A 34 6.15 -5.51 -5.34
N TYR A 35 5.82 -4.22 -5.31
CA TYR A 35 6.79 -3.17 -4.94
C TYR A 35 7.30 -3.36 -3.52
N LEU A 36 6.40 -3.60 -2.57
CA LEU A 36 6.77 -3.82 -1.17
C LEU A 36 7.69 -5.03 -1.02
N ASP A 37 7.36 -6.16 -1.64
CA ASP A 37 8.20 -7.36 -1.63
C ASP A 37 9.60 -7.10 -2.20
N ALA A 38 9.69 -6.44 -3.37
CA ALA A 38 10.96 -6.11 -4.01
C ALA A 38 11.80 -5.06 -3.25
N SER A 39 11.15 -4.14 -2.53
CA SER A 39 11.83 -3.03 -1.84
C SER A 39 12.57 -3.45 -0.57
N GLY A 40 12.27 -4.64 -0.04
CA GLY A 40 12.76 -5.14 1.25
C GLY A 40 12.27 -4.34 2.47
N LEU A 41 11.35 -3.38 2.27
CA LEU A 41 10.75 -2.56 3.32
C LEU A 41 9.80 -3.28 4.28
N PRO A 42 9.05 -4.33 3.89
CA PRO A 42 8.14 -5.02 4.81
C PRO A 42 8.88 -5.60 6.04
N GLY A 43 10.20 -5.74 5.93
CA GLY A 43 11.06 -6.19 7.01
C GLY A 43 10.68 -7.60 7.43
N THR A 44 10.05 -7.72 8.59
CA THR A 44 9.58 -8.99 9.16
C THR A 44 8.10 -9.27 8.90
N THR A 45 7.31 -8.28 8.49
CA THR A 45 5.88 -8.45 8.20
C THR A 45 5.70 -8.60 6.69
N PRO A 46 5.02 -9.65 6.19
CA PRO A 46 4.80 -9.78 4.75
C PRO A 46 3.98 -8.60 4.17
N SER A 47 4.15 -8.29 2.89
CA SER A 47 3.47 -7.18 2.21
C SER A 47 1.94 -7.32 2.20
N LYS A 48 1.43 -8.51 1.86
CA LYS A 48 0.00 -8.82 1.82
C LYS A 48 -0.79 -8.52 3.11
N PRO A 49 -0.40 -9.00 4.31
CA PRO A 49 -1.11 -8.67 5.54
C PRO A 49 -1.02 -7.19 5.92
N ILE A 50 0.02 -6.45 5.49
CA ILE A 50 0.06 -5.00 5.64
C ILE A 50 -1.07 -4.38 4.81
N ILE A 51 -1.15 -4.75 3.55
CA ILE A 51 -2.15 -4.31 2.57
C ILE A 51 -3.57 -4.63 3.05
N GLU A 52 -3.84 -5.87 3.45
CA GLU A 52 -5.16 -6.28 3.93
C GLU A 52 -5.58 -5.52 5.20
N ARG A 53 -4.63 -5.28 6.11
CA ARG A 53 -4.89 -4.56 7.37
C ARG A 53 -5.21 -3.11 7.11
N THR A 54 -4.42 -2.44 6.27
CA THR A 54 -4.61 -1.02 5.96
C THR A 54 -5.85 -0.80 5.11
N LEU A 55 -6.22 -1.76 4.25
CA LEU A 55 -7.49 -1.73 3.52
C LEU A 55 -8.70 -1.83 4.46
N ARG A 56 -8.66 -2.71 5.47
CA ARG A 56 -9.74 -2.79 6.49
C ARG A 56 -9.86 -1.55 7.37
N MET A 57 -8.76 -0.82 7.54
CA MET A 57 -8.72 0.44 8.30
C MET A 57 -8.89 1.67 7.40
N GLN A 58 -9.23 1.48 6.11
CA GLN A 58 -9.46 2.58 5.19
C GLN A 58 -10.58 3.49 5.71
N HIS A 59 -10.31 4.78 5.74
CA HIS A 59 -11.28 5.81 6.08
C HIS A 59 -11.36 6.78 4.91
N GLU A 60 -12.57 6.98 4.37
CA GLU A 60 -12.83 7.91 3.25
C GLU A 60 -11.93 7.66 2.01
N GLY A 61 -11.66 6.38 1.68
CA GLY A 61 -10.82 6.01 0.54
C GLY A 61 -9.32 6.12 0.78
N GLN A 62 -8.89 6.62 1.95
CA GLN A 62 -7.48 6.73 2.33
C GLN A 62 -7.11 5.64 3.34
N SER A 63 -5.93 5.05 3.19
CA SER A 63 -5.31 4.32 4.30
C SER A 63 -3.85 4.66 4.51
N TYR A 64 -3.43 4.42 5.74
CA TYR A 64 -2.10 4.73 6.24
C TYR A 64 -1.57 3.54 7.02
N TYR A 65 -0.30 3.23 6.79
CA TYR A 65 0.49 2.31 7.58
C TYR A 65 1.71 3.03 8.12
N LYS A 66 2.06 2.71 9.36
CA LYS A 66 3.35 3.05 9.92
C LYS A 66 3.90 1.80 10.58
N GLU A 67 5.14 1.46 10.26
CA GLU A 67 5.80 0.34 10.89
C GLU A 67 5.96 0.61 12.40
N PRO A 68 5.48 -0.28 13.29
CA PRO A 68 5.46 -0.05 14.73
C PRO A 68 6.82 -0.25 15.42
N THR A 69 7.84 -0.74 14.71
CA THR A 69 9.14 -1.06 15.30
C THR A 69 9.90 0.19 15.77
N HIS A 70 10.58 0.07 16.90
CA HIS A 70 11.33 1.17 17.57
C HIS A 70 12.63 1.59 16.84
N SER A 71 12.94 0.99 15.69
CA SER A 71 14.20 1.20 14.98
C SER A 71 14.20 2.46 14.10
N GLN A 72 15.42 2.86 13.71
CA GLN A 72 15.68 3.98 12.81
C GLN A 72 15.17 3.75 11.38
N ASP A 73 14.65 2.55 11.08
CA ASP A 73 14.12 2.11 9.78
C ASP A 73 12.60 2.25 9.64
N ARG A 74 11.97 3.08 10.49
CA ARG A 74 10.51 3.31 10.44
C ARG A 74 10.08 3.90 9.10
N TRP A 75 9.46 3.09 8.27
CA TRP A 75 8.82 3.54 7.05
C TRP A 75 7.31 3.70 7.25
N SER A 76 6.69 4.39 6.30
CA SER A 76 5.24 4.57 6.24
C SER A 76 4.73 4.40 4.82
N LEU A 77 3.52 3.85 4.72
CA LEU A 77 2.75 3.75 3.48
C LEU A 77 1.53 4.64 3.61
N LEU A 78 1.28 5.43 2.58
CA LEU A 78 0.01 6.09 2.38
C LEU A 78 -0.54 5.63 1.04
N TRP A 79 -1.82 5.34 0.98
CA TRP A 79 -2.50 5.14 -0.29
C TRP A 79 -3.91 5.72 -0.27
N ILE A 80 -4.40 6.05 -1.45
CA ILE A 80 -5.76 6.52 -1.68
C ILE A 80 -6.35 5.75 -2.84
N GLU A 81 -7.58 5.30 -2.66
CA GLU A 81 -8.36 4.72 -3.75
C GLU A 81 -8.76 5.83 -4.72
N LEU A 82 -8.32 5.68 -5.96
CA LEU A 82 -8.76 6.50 -7.06
C LEU A 82 -10.09 5.91 -7.51
N ALA A 83 -11.19 6.47 -6.99
CA ALA A 83 -12.51 6.14 -7.51
C ALA A 83 -12.50 6.35 -9.03
N GLY A 84 -12.69 5.26 -9.78
CA GLY A 84 -12.93 5.32 -11.22
C GLY A 84 -14.13 6.24 -11.41
N ARG A 85 -13.87 7.46 -11.86
CA ARG A 85 -14.87 8.51 -12.02
C ARG A 85 -15.83 8.05 -13.12
N ASN A 86 -16.95 7.44 -12.72
CA ASN A 86 -18.08 7.17 -13.60
C ASN A 86 -18.97 8.43 -13.68
#